data_AF-A0A950BLF0-F1
#
_entry.id   AF-A0A950BLF0-F1
#
_cell.length_a   1.000
_cell.length_b   1.000
_cell.length_c   1.000
_cell.angle_alpha   90.00
_cell.angle_beta   90.00
_cell.angle_gamma   90.00
#
_symmetry.space_group_name_H-M   'P 1'
#
loop_
_entity.id
_entity.type
_entity.pdbx_description
1 polymer ?
#
loop_
_entity_poly.entity_id
_entity_poly.type
_entity_poly.pdbx_seq_one_letter_code
_entity_poly.pdbx_strand_id
1 'polypeptide(L)' 'LDKLPHAATASDGSWDTGEIAPSKAQALQFFEIGKWDYLDGFNPIQHGTLIVATPSPAPSGAP' A
#
# COMPACT_ATOMS: atom_id res chain seq x y z
N LEU A 1 8.16 17.84 2.45
CA LEU A 1 7.33 16.85 1.74
C LEU A 1 6.07 16.56 2.57
N ASP A 2 6.21 16.18 3.84
CA ASP A 2 5.13 15.74 4.75
C ASP A 2 4.02 16.77 5.09
N LYS A 3 4.08 17.99 4.55
CA LYS A 3 3.05 19.02 4.74
C LYS A 3 2.08 19.13 3.54
N LEU A 4 2.34 18.39 2.47
CA LEU A 4 1.46 18.33 1.30
C LEU A 4 0.48 17.16 1.45
N PRO A 5 -0.70 17.24 0.82
CA PRO A 5 -1.56 16.08 0.68
C PRO A 5 -0.84 14.97 -0.11
N HIS A 6 -1.12 13.72 0.26
CA HIS A 6 -0.63 12.53 -0.41
C HIS A 6 -1.81 11.61 -0.76
N ALA A 7 -1.63 10.66 -1.66
CA ALA A 7 -2.60 9.61 -1.93
C ALA A 7 -1.84 8.35 -2.36
N ALA A 8 -2.14 7.18 -1.83
CA ALA A 8 -1.58 5.95 -2.38
C ALA A 8 -2.54 5.41 -3.45
N THR A 9 -2.08 5.36 -4.70
CA THR A 9 -2.88 4.94 -5.85
C THR A 9 -2.17 3.81 -6.60
N ALA A 10 -2.87 2.70 -6.83
CA ALA A 10 -2.36 1.58 -7.61
C ALA A 10 -2.08 2.01 -9.06
N SER A 11 -0.95 1.56 -9.61
CA SER A 11 -0.55 1.91 -10.98
C SER A 11 -1.51 1.37 -12.05
N ASP A 12 -2.25 0.31 -11.72
CA ASP A 12 -3.29 -0.29 -12.55
C ASP A 12 -4.70 0.30 -12.31
N GLY A 13 -4.81 1.27 -11.39
CA GLY A 13 -6.08 1.90 -11.02
C GLY A 13 -7.03 1.03 -10.19
N SER A 14 -6.58 -0.13 -9.68
CA SER A 14 -7.43 -1.07 -8.93
C SER A 14 -7.84 -0.56 -7.55
N TRP A 15 -7.07 0.35 -6.95
CA TRP A 15 -7.40 0.99 -5.68
C TRP A 15 -6.74 2.37 -5.53
N ASP A 16 -7.34 3.19 -4.67
CA ASP A 16 -6.86 4.52 -4.30
C ASP A 16 -7.29 4.82 -2.85
N THR A 17 -6.41 5.39 -2.04
CA THR A 17 -6.78 5.91 -0.71
C THR A 17 -7.57 7.21 -0.78
N GLY A 18 -7.53 7.89 -1.93
CA GLY A 18 -7.90 9.30 -2.05
C GLY A 18 -6.92 10.19 -1.28
N GLU A 19 -7.28 11.46 -1.13
CA GLU A 19 -6.44 12.44 -0.44
C GLU A 19 -6.27 12.11 1.05
N ILE A 20 -5.00 12.02 1.45
CA ILE A 20 -4.51 11.93 2.82
C ILE A 20 -3.94 13.30 3.18
N ALA A 21 -4.74 14.10 3.89
CA ALA A 21 -4.30 15.40 4.38
C ALA A 21 -3.20 15.27 5.45
N PRO A 22 -2.39 16.32 5.68
CA PRO A 22 -1.35 16.31 6.71
C PRO A 22 -1.86 15.90 8.09
N SER A 23 -1.09 15.05 8.78
CA SER A 23 -1.44 14.49 10.09
C SER A 23 -2.72 13.64 10.11
N LYS A 24 -3.22 13.19 8.95
CA LYS A 24 -4.31 12.21 8.82
C LYS A 24 -3.77 10.86 8.35
N ALA A 25 -4.62 9.85 8.45
CA ALA A 25 -4.35 8.50 7.98
C ALA A 25 -5.58 7.96 7.23
N GLN A 26 -5.35 7.05 6.29
CA GLN A 26 -6.37 6.27 5.60
C GLN A 26 -6.08 4.79 5.77
N ALA A 27 -7.11 3.95 5.66
CA ALA A 27 -6.99 2.50 5.77
C ALA A 27 -7.77 1.83 4.63
N LEU A 28 -7.12 0.87 3.97
CA LEU A 28 -7.70 -0.04 2.99
C LEU A 28 -7.48 -1.47 3.48
N GLN A 29 -8.43 -2.37 3.19
CA GLN A 29 -8.32 -3.78 3.51
C GLN A 29 -8.26 -4.60 2.22
N PHE A 30 -7.30 -5.51 2.15
CA PHE A 30 -7.06 -6.36 0.99
C PHE A 30 -7.30 -7.81 1.37
N PHE A 31 -8.20 -8.48 0.66
CA PHE A 31 -8.58 -9.87 0.90
C PHE A 31 -8.01 -10.84 -0.13
N GLU A 32 -7.64 -10.32 -1.30
CA GLU A 32 -7.11 -11.12 -2.40
C GLU A 32 -5.59 -11.14 -2.35
N ILE A 33 -5.01 -12.32 -2.56
CA ILE A 33 -3.57 -12.48 -2.77
C ILE A 33 -3.20 -11.77 -4.06
N GLY A 34 -2.14 -10.97 -4.01
CA GLY A 34 -1.68 -10.25 -5.19
C GLY A 34 -0.53 -9.30 -4.90
N LYS A 35 -0.11 -8.63 -5.96
CA LYS A 35 0.96 -7.63 -5.96
C LYS A 35 0.52 -6.41 -6.77
N TRP A 36 0.65 -5.24 -6.18
CA TRP A 36 0.33 -3.96 -6.83
C TRP A 36 1.45 -2.97 -6.59
N ASP A 37 2.03 -2.44 -7.67
CA ASP A 37 2.89 -1.26 -7.57
C ASP A 37 1.99 -0.02 -7.47
N TYR A 38 2.30 0.88 -6.55
CA TYR A 38 1.53 2.08 -6.30
C TYR A 38 2.43 3.32 -6.23
N LEU A 39 1.84 4.47 -6.50
CA LEU A 39 2.50 5.77 -6.49
C LEU A 39 1.75 6.75 -5.59
N ASP A 40 2.43 7.82 -5.21
CA ASP A 40 1.76 8.99 -4.65
C ASP A 40 1.01 9.74 -5.76
N GLY A 41 -0.31 9.87 -5.63
CA GLY A 41 -1.18 10.48 -6.65
C GLY A 41 -0.80 11.92 -7.02
N PHE A 42 -0.06 12.62 -6.16
CA PHE A 42 0.41 13.99 -6.39
C PHE A 42 1.91 14.09 -6.72
N ASN A 43 2.69 13.03 -6.45
CA ASN A 43 4.14 13.02 -6.66
C ASN A 43 4.66 11.62 -7.06
N PRO A 44 4.72 11.31 -8.36
CA PRO A 44 5.10 9.98 -8.84
C PRO A 44 6.50 9.49 -8.43
N ILE A 45 7.37 10.37 -7.92
CA ILE A 45 8.68 9.96 -7.37
C ILE A 45 8.50 9.11 -6.11
N GLN A 46 7.44 9.34 -5.32
CA GLN A 46 7.10 8.51 -4.18
C GLN A 46 6.29 7.31 -4.68
N HIS A 47 6.81 6.11 -4.49
CA HIS A 47 6.18 4.86 -4.94
C HIS A 47 6.56 3.70 -4.02
N GLY A 48 5.80 2.63 -4.11
CA GLY A 48 6.04 1.40 -3.38
C GLY A 48 5.33 0.21 -4.02
N THR A 49 5.46 -0.94 -3.38
CA THR A 49 4.79 -2.18 -3.78
C THR A 49 4.00 -2.72 -2.60
N LEU A 50 2.71 -2.99 -2.80
CA LEU A 50 1.87 -3.76 -1.90
C LEU A 50 1.91 -5.23 -2.31
N ILE A 51 2.22 -6.12 -1.36
CA ILE A 51 2.16 -7.56 -1.54
C ILE A 51 1.23 -8.13 -0.48
N VAL A 52 0.17 -8.80 -0.93
CA VAL A 52 -0.69 -9.63 -0.08
C VAL A 52 -0.39 -11.07 -0.44
N ALA A 53 0.12 -11.82 0.52
CA ALA A 53 0.49 -13.21 0.34
C ALA A 53 -0.04 -14.04 1.50
N THR A 54 -0.16 -15.35 1.28
CA THR A 54 -0.36 -16.27 2.39
C THR A 54 0.82 -16.15 3.36
N PRO A 55 0.59 -16.11 4.68
CA PRO A 55 1.68 -16.17 5.63
C PRO A 55 2.52 -17.41 5.36
N SER A 56 3.85 -17.25 5.35
CA SER A 56 4.75 -18.41 5.31
C SER A 56 4.44 -19.30 6.52
N PRO A 57 4.40 -20.64 6.37
CA PRO A 57 4.32 -21.51 7.52
C PRO A 57 5.42 -21.15 8.52
N ALA A 58 5.08 -21.10 9.81
CA ALA A 58 6.09 -20.95 10.85
C ALA A 58 7.12 -22.08 10.71
N PRO A 59 8.42 -21.83 10.95
CA PRO A 59 9.41 -22.89 10.96
C PRO A 59 8.94 -23.98 11.92
N SER A 60 8.79 -25.21 11.42
CA SER A 60 8.55 -26.37 12.28
C SER A 60 9.81 -26.55 13.11
N GLY A 61 9.81 -26.06 14.35
CA GLY A 61 10.81 -26.42 15.33
C GLY A 61 10.71 -27.93 15.56
N ALA A 62 11.56 -28.70 14.88
CA ALA A 62 11.85 -30.06 15.32
C ALA A 62 12.57 -29.94 16.68
N PRO A 63 12.19 -30.74 17.69
CA PRO A 63 12.83 -30.74 19.00
C PRO A 63 14.30 -31.14 18.94
#